data_AF-X1S283-F1
#
_entry.id   AF-X1S283-F1
#
_cell.length_a   1.000
_cell.length_b   1.000
_cell.length_c   1.000
_cell.angle_alpha   90.00
_cell.angle_beta   90.00
_cell.angle_gamma   90.00
#
_symmetry.space_group_name_H-M   'P 1'
#
loop_
_entity.id
_entity.type
_entity.pdbx_description
1 polymer ?
#
loop_
_entity_poly.entity_id
_entity_poly.type
_entity_poly.pdbx_seq_one_letter_code
_entity_poly.pdbx_strand_id
1 'polypeptide(L)'
;VLGYEVDFAKDGAEAIDLYEKAKQAAKPFDAIIMDLTVPGGMGGKEAIQKLIEIDPGAKAIVSSGYSNDPIMADHTKYGFCGVVAKPYQIKELGETLREVIRGEDSSL
;
A
#
# COMPACT_ATOMS: atom_id res chain seq x y z
N VAL A 1 18.17 -7.36 5.41
CA VAL A 1 17.07 -7.27 4.42
C VAL A 1 15.86 -7.96 5.02
N LEU A 2 14.64 -7.44 4.80
CA LEU A 2 13.43 -7.84 5.54
C LEU A 2 12.86 -9.23 5.16
N GLY A 3 13.34 -9.86 4.08
CA GLY A 3 12.99 -11.24 3.71
C GLY A 3 11.74 -11.41 2.84
N TYR A 4 11.22 -10.33 2.26
CA TYR A 4 10.07 -10.37 1.35
C TYR A 4 10.49 -10.57 -0.11
N GLU A 5 9.67 -11.30 -0.87
CA GLU A 5 9.65 -11.22 -2.34
C GLU A 5 8.91 -9.93 -2.74
N VAL A 6 9.44 -9.19 -3.71
CA VAL A 6 8.87 -7.90 -4.12
C VAL A 6 8.82 -7.80 -5.64
N ASP A 7 7.73 -7.23 -6.12
CA ASP A 7 7.57 -6.72 -7.48
C ASP A 7 7.46 -5.20 -7.43
N PHE A 8 7.77 -4.54 -8.56
CA PHE A 8 7.76 -3.08 -8.68
C PHE A 8 6.78 -2.63 -9.74
N ALA A 9 6.06 -1.56 -9.44
CA ALA A 9 5.21 -0.83 -10.36
C ALA A 9 5.67 0.62 -10.43
N LYS A 10 5.66 1.22 -11.62
CA LYS A 10 6.03 2.63 -11.83
C LYS A 10 4.91 3.60 -11.45
N ASP A 11 3.66 3.14 -11.45
CA ASP A 11 2.46 3.91 -11.14
C ASP A 11 1.33 2.99 -10.63
N GLY A 12 0.22 3.60 -10.23
CA GLY A 12 -0.95 2.89 -9.72
C GLY A 12 -1.64 1.99 -10.74
N ALA A 13 -1.56 2.28 -12.04
CA ALA A 13 -2.18 1.45 -13.07
C ALA A 13 -1.42 0.12 -13.23
N GLU A 14 -0.09 0.18 -13.26
CA GLU A 14 0.75 -1.01 -13.27
C GLU A 14 0.63 -1.80 -11.96
N ALA A 15 0.48 -1.13 -10.81
CA ALA A 15 0.26 -1.79 -9.53
C ALA A 15 -1.06 -2.60 -9.51
N ILE A 16 -2.14 -2.05 -10.06
CA ILE A 16 -3.43 -2.75 -10.20
C ILE A 16 -3.30 -3.97 -11.13
N ASP A 17 -2.67 -3.80 -12.30
CA ASP A 17 -2.49 -4.88 -13.28
C ASP A 17 -1.65 -6.04 -12.71
N LEU A 18 -0.55 -5.73 -12.00
CA LEU A 18 0.25 -6.74 -11.30
C LEU A 18 -0.58 -7.47 -10.23
N TYR A 19 -1.36 -6.71 -9.45
CA TYR A 19 -2.21 -7.28 -8.40
C TYR A 19 -3.27 -8.24 -8.96
N GLU A 20 -3.98 -7.83 -10.02
CA GLU A 20 -4.98 -8.67 -10.67
C GLU A 20 -4.37 -9.96 -11.24
N LYS A 21 -3.21 -9.85 -11.92
CA LYS A 21 -2.47 -11.01 -12.45
C LYS A 21 -2.04 -11.96 -11.33
N ALA A 22 -1.49 -11.44 -10.25
CA ALA A 22 -1.07 -12.21 -9.09
C ALA A 22 -2.25 -12.95 -8.44
N LYS A 23 -3.39 -12.26 -8.29
CA LYS A 23 -4.64 -12.84 -7.78
C LYS A 23 -5.19 -13.95 -8.69
N GLN A 24 -5.24 -13.72 -10.00
CA GLN A 24 -5.66 -14.72 -10.99
C GLN A 24 -4.74 -15.95 -11.03
N ALA A 25 -3.45 -15.76 -10.79
CA ALA A 25 -2.46 -16.83 -10.70
C ALA A 25 -2.47 -17.57 -9.35
N ALA A 26 -3.41 -17.27 -8.45
CA ALA A 26 -3.49 -17.83 -7.10
C ALA A 26 -2.21 -17.61 -6.26
N LYS A 27 -1.47 -16.53 -6.52
CA LYS A 27 -0.33 -16.06 -5.73
C LYS A 27 -0.50 -14.56 -5.43
N PRO A 28 -1.54 -14.17 -4.66
CA PRO A 28 -1.83 -12.77 -4.39
C PRO A 28 -0.72 -12.11 -3.54
N PHE A 29 -0.60 -10.78 -3.63
CA PHE A 29 0.28 -10.02 -2.76
C PHE A 29 -0.26 -9.96 -1.32
N ASP A 30 0.61 -10.18 -0.34
CA ASP A 30 0.28 -10.04 1.08
C ASP A 30 0.11 -8.59 1.52
N ALA A 31 0.82 -7.67 0.86
CA ALA A 31 0.74 -6.24 1.09
C ALA A 31 1.21 -5.45 -0.14
N ILE A 32 0.74 -4.22 -0.27
CA ILE A 32 1.10 -3.28 -1.35
C ILE A 32 1.60 -2.00 -0.69
N ILE A 33 2.72 -1.44 -1.14
CA ILE A 33 3.19 -0.12 -0.70
C ILE A 33 2.94 0.86 -1.85
N MET A 34 2.21 1.94 -1.60
CA MET A 34 1.81 2.90 -2.65
C MET A 34 2.25 4.32 -2.33
N ASP A 35 2.85 5.00 -3.31
CA ASP A 35 3.04 6.46 -3.22
C ASP A 35 1.70 7.17 -3.44
N LEU A 36 1.42 8.24 -2.69
CA LEU A 36 0.22 9.07 -2.94
C LEU A 36 0.27 9.76 -4.29
N THR A 37 1.43 10.29 -4.66
CA THR A 37 1.58 11.13 -5.84
C THR A 37 2.67 10.57 -6.73
N VAL A 38 2.29 10.16 -7.94
CA VAL A 38 3.21 9.67 -8.96
C VAL A 38 3.19 10.65 -10.14
N PRO A 39 4.26 11.43 -10.38
CA PRO A 39 4.31 12.34 -11.52
C PRO A 39 4.14 11.60 -12.86
N GLY A 40 3.18 12.03 -13.66
CA GLY A 40 2.93 11.46 -14.98
C GLY A 40 2.18 10.12 -14.99
N GLY A 41 1.66 9.68 -13.85
CA GLY A 41 0.90 8.43 -13.73
C GLY A 41 -0.17 8.47 -12.65
N MET A 42 -0.83 7.33 -12.45
CA MET A 42 -1.83 7.16 -11.40
C MET A 42 -1.14 7.11 -10.01
N GLY A 43 -1.61 7.94 -9.08
CA GLY A 43 -1.16 7.91 -7.69
C GLY A 43 -1.96 6.95 -6.82
N GLY A 44 -1.45 6.67 -5.62
CA GLY A 44 -2.06 5.75 -4.65
C GLY A 44 -3.46 6.15 -4.22
N LYS A 45 -3.79 7.45 -4.20
CA LYS A 45 -5.14 7.94 -3.89
C LYS A 45 -6.20 7.42 -4.86
N GLU A 46 -5.89 7.39 -6.15
CA GLU A 46 -6.81 6.85 -7.15
C GLU A 46 -6.75 5.32 -7.16
N ALA A 47 -5.53 4.78 -7.06
CA ALA A 47 -5.31 3.35 -7.21
C ALA A 47 -5.95 2.53 -6.07
N ILE A 48 -5.94 3.02 -4.83
CA ILE A 48 -6.56 2.32 -3.70
C ILE A 48 -8.06 2.12 -3.86
N GLN A 49 -8.75 3.12 -4.44
CA GLN A 49 -10.19 3.03 -4.68
C GLN A 49 -10.51 1.89 -5.65
N LYS A 50 -9.74 1.78 -6.74
CA LYS A 50 -9.88 0.70 -7.72
C LYS A 50 -9.47 -0.66 -7.16
N LEU A 51 -8.39 -0.71 -6.38
CA LEU A 51 -7.93 -1.94 -5.73
C LEU A 51 -8.99 -2.54 -4.81
N ILE A 52 -9.69 -1.71 -4.04
CA ILE A 52 -10.74 -2.16 -3.11
C ILE A 52 -11.99 -2.64 -3.85
N GLU A 53 -12.33 -2.03 -5.00
CA GLU A 53 -13.40 -2.53 -5.86
C GLU A 53 -13.09 -3.94 -6.41
N ILE A 54 -11.82 -4.23 -6.69
CA ILE A 54 -11.32 -5.53 -7.16
C ILE A 54 -11.20 -6.54 -6.01
N ASP A 55 -10.72 -6.09 -4.86
CA ASP A 55 -10.50 -6.91 -3.68
C ASP A 55 -10.68 -6.07 -2.40
N PRO A 56 -11.84 -6.18 -1.72
CA PRO A 56 -12.04 -5.54 -0.43
C PRO A 56 -11.06 -5.99 0.67
N GLY A 57 -10.36 -7.11 0.48
CA GLY A 57 -9.32 -7.61 1.36
C GLY A 57 -7.89 -7.15 1.00
N ALA A 58 -7.73 -6.32 -0.03
CA ALA A 58 -6.41 -5.79 -0.41
C ALA A 58 -5.77 -4.99 0.73
N LYS A 59 -4.54 -5.36 1.09
CA LYS A 59 -3.79 -4.73 2.17
C LYS A 59 -2.81 -3.71 1.63
N ALA A 60 -3.23 -2.45 1.56
CA ALA A 60 -2.39 -1.37 1.04
C ALA A 60 -1.82 -0.49 2.16
N ILE A 61 -0.55 -0.12 2.05
CA ILE A 61 0.16 0.83 2.91
C ILE A 61 0.45 2.07 2.09
N VAL A 62 0.00 3.22 2.56
CA VAL A 62 0.31 4.50 1.92
C VAL A 62 1.68 5.01 2.37
N SER A 63 2.47 5.53 1.44
CA SER A 63 3.74 6.17 1.75
C SER A 63 3.92 7.49 1.01
N SER A 64 4.10 8.59 1.75
CA SER A 64 4.19 9.94 1.18
C SER A 64 5.21 10.79 1.93
N GLY A 65 5.87 11.70 1.21
CA GLY A 65 6.68 12.78 1.80
C GLY A 65 5.85 13.98 2.27
N TYR A 66 4.57 14.04 1.93
CA TYR A 66 3.65 15.10 2.33
C TYR A 66 2.92 14.69 3.60
N SER A 67 3.49 14.99 4.76
CA SER A 67 2.93 14.62 6.07
C SER A 67 1.57 15.25 6.37
N ASN A 68 1.24 16.36 5.72
CA ASN A 68 -0.01 17.10 5.95
C ASN A 68 -1.15 16.65 5.02
N ASP A 69 -0.95 15.63 4.19
CA ASP A 69 -2.03 15.09 3.38
C ASP A 69 -3.10 14.43 4.27
N PRO A 70 -4.39 14.73 4.10
CA PRO A 70 -5.46 14.10 4.89
C PRO A 70 -5.47 12.58 4.86
N ILE A 71 -4.95 11.96 3.78
CA ILE A 71 -4.83 10.50 3.69
C ILE A 71 -3.77 9.99 4.67
N MET A 72 -2.70 10.74 4.92
CA MET A 72 -1.70 10.32 5.91
C MET A 72 -2.25 10.37 7.33
N ALA A 73 -3.17 11.30 7.62
CA ALA A 73 -3.80 11.46 8.93
C ALA A 73 -4.93 10.44 9.19
N ASP A 74 -5.71 10.09 8.16
CA ASP A 74 -6.90 9.21 8.26
C ASP A 74 -6.91 8.17 7.13
N HIS A 75 -5.82 7.41 7.03
CA HIS A 75 -5.55 6.49 5.92
C HIS A 75 -6.61 5.39 5.78
N THR A 76 -7.18 4.93 6.89
CA THR A 76 -8.23 3.90 6.93
C THR A 76 -9.52 4.35 6.25
N LYS A 77 -9.89 5.64 6.36
CA LYS A 77 -11.04 6.21 5.66
C LYS A 77 -10.92 6.15 4.13
N TYR A 78 -9.70 6.10 3.61
CA TYR A 78 -9.42 5.95 2.18
C TYR A 78 -9.17 4.49 1.77
N GLY A 79 -9.22 3.57 2.73
CA GLY A 79 -9.10 2.13 2.51
C GLY A 79 -7.68 1.59 2.59
N PHE A 80 -6.72 2.37 3.09
CA PHE A 80 -5.40 1.83 3.42
C PHE A 80 -5.41 1.14 4.79
N CYS A 81 -4.56 0.13 4.95
CA CYS A 81 -4.38 -0.62 6.19
C CYS A 81 -3.21 -0.11 7.04
N GLY A 82 -2.36 0.76 6.49
CA GLY A 82 -1.23 1.34 7.20
C GLY A 82 -0.65 2.55 6.47
N VAL A 83 0.28 3.24 7.14
CA VAL A 83 0.94 4.44 6.62
C VAL A 83 2.41 4.47 7.02
N VAL A 84 3.28 4.94 6.12
CA VAL A 84 4.71 5.19 6.40
C VAL A 84 5.15 6.50 5.77
N ALA A 85 5.55 7.48 6.59
CA ALA A 85 5.95 8.80 6.10
C ALA A 85 7.37 8.80 5.54
N LYS A 86 7.59 9.45 4.39
CA LYS A 86 8.93 9.62 3.81
C LYS A 86 9.62 10.84 4.42
N PRO A 87 10.94 10.79 4.71
CA PRO A 87 11.80 9.60 4.64
C PRO A 87 11.61 8.68 5.86
N TYR A 88 11.55 7.37 5.63
CA TYR A 88 11.43 6.36 6.69
C TYR A 88 12.68 5.50 6.82
N GLN A 89 12.85 4.89 7.99
CA GLN A 89 13.89 3.89 8.23
C GLN A 89 13.40 2.48 7.87
N ILE A 90 14.34 1.57 7.58
CA ILE A 90 14.01 0.15 7.29
C ILE A 90 13.23 -0.52 8.44
N LYS A 91 13.47 -0.07 9.68
CA LYS A 91 12.80 -0.56 10.88
C LYS A 91 11.32 -0.20 10.86
N GLU A 92 10.99 1.06 10.63
CA GLU A 92 9.62 1.59 10.56
C GLU A 92 8.81 0.87 9.46
N LEU A 93 9.36 0.78 8.24
CA LEU A 93 8.71 0.05 7.15
C LEU A 93 8.47 -1.43 7.52
N GLY A 94 9.45 -2.07 8.17
CA GLY A 94 9.35 -3.47 8.57
C GLY A 94 8.37 -3.74 9.71
N GLU A 95 8.11 -2.74 10.58
CA GLU A 95 7.08 -2.80 11.63
C GLU A 95 5.70 -2.68 10.99
N THR A 96 5.46 -1.66 10.16
CA THR A 96 4.17 -1.48 9.47
C THR A 96 3.81 -2.64 8.57
N LEU A 97 4.75 -3.19 7.78
CA LEU A 97 4.50 -4.37 6.96
C LEU A 97 4.06 -5.57 7.79
N ARG A 98 4.68 -5.78 8.96
CA ARG A 98 4.37 -6.92 9.83
C ARG A 98 2.98 -6.78 10.44
N GLU A 99 2.64 -5.61 10.94
CA GLU A 99 1.33 -5.30 11.51
C GLU A 99 0.21 -5.56 10.46
N VAL A 100 0.36 -4.98 9.27
CA VAL A 100 -0.61 -5.11 8.18
C VAL A 100 -0.75 -6.56 7.70
N ILE A 101 0.37 -7.27 7.47
CA ILE A 101 0.32 -8.65 6.97
C ILE A 101 -0.32 -9.58 8.01
N ARG A 102 -0.02 -9.42 9.31
CA ARG A 102 -0.61 -10.23 10.38
C ARG A 102 -2.08 -9.90 10.65
N GLY A 103 -2.53 -8.70 10.27
CA GLY A 103 -3.86 -8.21 10.65
C GLY A 103 -3.94 -7.86 12.14
N GLU A 104 -2.81 -7.45 12.73
CA GLU A 104 -2.80 -6.93 14.09
C GLU A 104 -3.30 -5.47 14.00
N ASP A 105 -4.57 -5.28 14.39
CA ASP A 105 -5.20 -3.96 14.46
C ASP A 105 -4.48 -3.15 15.55
N SER A 106 -3.68 -2.15 15.18
CA SER A 106 -2.97 -1.26 16.12
C SER A 106 -3.91 -0.25 16.81
N SER A 107 -5.21 -0.50 16.81
CA SER A 107 -6.21 0.26 17.55
C SER A 107 -6.17 -0.12 19.05
N LEU A 108 -5.21 0.49 19.76
CA LEU A 108 -5.27 0.70 21.22
C LEU A 108 -5.70 2.14 21.53
#